data_AF-A0A0D8IBN9-F1
#
_entry.id   AF-A0A0D8IBN9-F1
#
_cell.length_a   1.000
_cell.length_b   1.000
_cell.length_c   1.000
_cell.angle_alpha   90.00
_cell.angle_beta   90.00
_cell.angle_gamma   90.00
#
_symmetry.space_group_name_H-M   'P 1'
#
loop_
_entity.id
_entity.type
_entity.pdbx_description
1 polymer ?
#
loop_
_entity_poly.entity_id
_entity_poly.type
_entity_poly.pdbx_seq_one_letter_code
_entity_poly.pdbx_strand_id
1 'polypeptide(L)'
;MLGIVLIALAAIIGLGFGVFSIAKGVANSGVTGVQENLDVVNSSAFTDYDQKIVTGTQVVSAIQGFEGKNVSVLIATSAMKNASVENKVSDGAGVGQAYSTKGSKVPGVYALSSKDSTSGYSMSTSGDTDLDGSKNTAFINYNALLMGTVAGGGEGGTGKGDYVENGGSIYFDNNCFRTTKGFETDSGKVLFNNITGNLSKSGMMEYVSTSARFQSFLIKDDSGTIMGVAFEQINSGK
;
A
#
# COMPACT_ATOMS: atom_id res chain seq x y z
N MET A 1 3.37 10.54 70.78
CA MET A 1 3.95 9.54 69.85
C MET A 1 3.20 9.41 68.53
N LEU A 2 1.85 9.44 68.51
CA LEU A 2 1.06 9.25 67.28
C LEU A 2 1.35 10.23 66.13
N GLY A 3 1.61 11.51 66.43
CA GLY A 3 1.85 12.54 65.40
C GLY A 3 3.12 12.34 64.58
N ILE A 4 4.20 11.85 65.21
CA ILE A 4 5.47 11.60 64.50
C ILE A 4 5.36 10.39 63.57
N VAL A 5 4.55 9.40 63.95
CA VAL A 5 4.28 8.20 63.14
C VAL A 5 3.46 8.57 61.90
N LEU A 6 2.46 9.44 62.03
CA LEU A 6 1.64 9.89 60.91
C LEU A 6 2.45 10.72 59.89
N ILE A 7 3.35 11.59 60.36
CA ILE A 7 4.21 12.39 59.47
C ILE A 7 5.21 11.49 58.75
N ALA A 8 5.81 10.50 59.45
CA ALA A 8 6.70 9.54 58.83
C ALA A 8 6.00 8.69 57.75
N LEU A 9 4.76 8.26 58.00
CA LEU A 9 3.96 7.50 57.04
C LEU A 9 3.62 8.35 55.80
N ALA A 10 3.23 9.61 55.99
CA ALA A 10 2.94 10.53 54.88
C ALA A 10 4.18 10.80 54.00
N ALA A 11 5.36 10.92 54.60
CA ALA A 11 6.61 11.12 53.87
C ALA A 11 6.98 9.90 53.00
N ILE A 12 6.80 8.68 53.52
CA ILE A 12 7.07 7.44 52.77
C ILE A 12 6.13 7.30 51.57
N ILE A 13 4.84 7.60 51.76
CA ILE A 13 3.85 7.56 50.68
C ILE A 13 4.17 8.63 49.62
N GLY A 14 4.54 9.84 50.04
CA GLY A 14 4.93 10.93 49.12
C GLY A 14 6.15 10.58 48.26
N LEU A 15 7.18 9.96 48.85
CA LEU A 15 8.34 9.46 48.12
C LEU A 15 7.98 8.33 47.14
N GLY A 16 7.12 7.41 47.56
CA GLY A 16 6.62 6.32 46.69
C GLY A 16 5.89 6.86 45.46
N PHE A 17 5.00 7.84 45.63
CA PHE A 17 4.30 8.49 44.51
C PHE A 17 5.23 9.33 43.63
N GLY A 18 6.25 9.98 44.21
CA GLY A 18 7.25 10.75 43.46
C GLY A 18 8.04 9.87 42.48
N VAL A 19 8.57 8.74 42.95
CA VAL A 19 9.30 7.78 42.11
C VAL A 19 8.38 7.12 41.09
N PHE A 20 7.15 6.76 41.48
CA PHE A 20 6.16 6.17 40.57
C PHE A 20 5.75 7.13 39.44
N SER A 21 5.63 8.43 39.72
CA SER A 21 5.28 9.44 38.71
C SER A 21 6.39 9.67 37.69
N ILE A 22 7.66 9.65 38.14
CA ILE A 22 8.83 9.74 37.24
C ILE A 22 8.93 8.47 36.38
N ALA A 23 8.73 7.29 36.97
CA ALA A 23 8.72 6.02 36.23
C ALA A 23 7.59 5.96 35.19
N LYS A 24 6.40 6.47 35.51
CA LYS A 24 5.28 6.58 34.55
C LYS A 24 5.61 7.55 33.42
N GLY A 25 6.23 8.69 33.73
CA GLY A 25 6.70 9.65 32.73
C GLY A 25 7.71 9.03 31.77
N VAL A 26 8.74 8.36 32.29
CA VAL A 26 9.78 7.69 31.49
C VAL A 26 9.22 6.51 30.68
N ALA A 27 8.28 5.73 31.23
CA ALA A 27 7.62 4.65 30.49
C ALA A 27 6.74 5.18 29.35
N ASN A 28 6.01 6.27 29.57
CA ASN A 28 5.16 6.89 28.54
C ASN A 28 6.02 7.52 27.44
N SER A 29 7.09 8.23 27.80
CA SER A 29 8.06 8.80 26.85
C SER A 29 8.85 7.72 26.11
N GLY A 30 9.11 6.57 26.72
CA GLY A 30 9.76 5.43 26.07
C GLY A 30 8.92 4.80 24.97
N VAL A 31 7.60 4.71 25.14
CA VAL A 31 6.68 4.22 24.10
C VAL A 31 6.52 5.26 22.98
N THR A 32 6.36 6.55 23.31
CA THR A 32 6.27 7.63 22.33
C THR A 32 7.55 7.75 21.49
N GLY A 33 8.73 7.64 22.09
CA GLY A 33 10.01 7.67 21.36
C GLY A 33 10.25 6.46 20.48
N VAL A 34 9.73 5.27 20.82
CA VAL A 34 9.77 4.10 19.92
C VAL A 34 8.81 4.26 18.75
N GLN A 35 7.65 4.88 18.98
CA GLN A 35 6.66 5.15 17.94
C GLN A 35 7.15 6.22 16.94
N GLU A 36 7.74 7.32 17.41
CA GLU A 36 8.31 8.36 16.55
C GLU A 36 9.49 7.85 15.70
N ASN A 37 10.35 6.99 16.25
CA ASN A 37 11.45 6.39 15.49
C ASN A 37 10.95 5.38 14.44
N LEU A 38 9.86 4.65 14.70
CA LEU A 38 9.24 3.77 13.71
C LEU A 38 8.58 4.56 12.58
N ASP A 39 7.94 5.69 12.88
CA ASP A 39 7.32 6.58 11.88
C ASP A 39 8.35 7.29 11.00
N VAL A 40 9.49 7.70 11.56
CA VAL A 40 10.60 8.31 10.80
C VAL A 40 11.29 7.30 9.88
N VAL A 41 11.53 6.06 10.34
CA VAL A 41 12.13 5.00 9.52
C VAL A 41 11.20 4.56 8.40
N ASN A 42 9.89 4.46 8.66
CA ASN A 42 8.90 4.20 7.62
C ASN A 42 8.82 5.35 6.61
N SER A 43 8.83 6.61 7.05
CA SER A 43 8.87 7.79 6.14
C SER A 43 10.11 7.81 5.24
N SER A 44 11.29 7.47 5.76
CA SER A 44 12.52 7.44 4.97
C SER A 44 12.43 6.49 3.78
N ALA A 45 11.82 5.32 3.95
CA ALA A 45 11.64 4.35 2.86
C ALA A 45 10.75 4.90 1.73
N PHE A 46 9.78 5.76 2.04
CA PHE A 46 8.91 6.38 1.02
C PHE A 46 9.60 7.53 0.26
N THR A 47 10.55 8.22 0.89
CA THR A 47 11.31 9.29 0.20
C THR A 47 12.15 8.77 -0.96
N ASP A 48 12.52 7.49 -0.96
CA ASP A 48 13.22 6.84 -2.08
C ASP A 48 12.32 6.58 -3.28
N TYR A 49 10.99 6.74 -3.12
CA TYR A 49 10.01 6.49 -4.17
C TYR A 49 9.15 7.71 -4.50
N ASP A 50 9.06 8.73 -3.65
CA ASP A 50 8.20 9.89 -3.93
C ASP A 50 8.61 10.62 -5.22
N GLN A 51 7.78 10.49 -6.26
CA GLN A 51 7.95 11.10 -7.59
C GLN A 51 9.26 10.76 -8.29
N LYS A 52 9.93 9.66 -7.93
CA LYS A 52 11.20 9.24 -8.55
C LYS A 52 10.97 8.29 -9.73
N ILE A 53 11.96 8.22 -10.61
CA ILE A 53 12.07 7.14 -11.59
C ILE A 53 12.98 6.08 -10.99
N VAL A 54 12.47 4.86 -10.84
CA VAL A 54 13.18 3.72 -10.25
C VAL A 54 13.34 2.57 -11.25
N THR A 55 14.31 1.70 -11.00
CA THR A 55 14.54 0.49 -11.81
C THR A 55 13.64 -0.66 -11.36
N GLY A 56 13.43 -1.65 -12.23
CA GLY A 56 12.69 -2.86 -11.87
C GLY A 56 13.29 -3.60 -10.68
N THR A 57 14.63 -3.57 -10.52
CA THR A 57 15.27 -4.09 -9.31
C THR A 57 14.79 -3.36 -8.06
N GLN A 58 14.70 -2.03 -8.09
CA GLN A 58 14.20 -1.24 -6.96
C GLN A 58 12.71 -1.52 -6.68
N VAL A 59 11.89 -1.75 -7.71
CA VAL A 59 10.48 -2.17 -7.54
C VAL A 59 10.40 -3.51 -6.81
N VAL A 60 11.16 -4.51 -7.24
CA VAL A 60 11.19 -5.82 -6.58
C VAL A 60 11.73 -5.72 -5.15
N SER A 61 12.75 -4.89 -4.92
CA SER A 61 13.26 -4.61 -3.57
C SER A 61 12.23 -3.90 -2.69
N ALA A 62 11.38 -3.03 -3.24
CA ALA A 62 10.30 -2.38 -2.49
C ALA A 62 9.30 -3.42 -1.96
N ILE A 63 8.90 -4.38 -2.80
CA ILE A 63 7.98 -5.47 -2.39
C ILE A 63 8.56 -6.25 -1.21
N GLN A 64 9.84 -6.61 -1.30
CA GLN A 64 10.54 -7.34 -0.25
C GLN A 64 10.72 -6.50 1.02
N GLY A 65 11.05 -5.20 0.88
CA GLY A 65 11.27 -4.30 2.01
C GLY A 65 9.99 -3.91 2.76
N PHE A 66 8.83 -4.01 2.11
CA PHE A 66 7.52 -3.74 2.70
C PHE A 66 6.76 -5.00 3.11
N GLU A 67 7.28 -6.20 2.83
CA GLU A 67 6.61 -7.48 3.13
C GLU A 67 6.11 -7.54 4.59
N GLY A 68 4.81 -7.80 4.74
CA GLY A 68 4.15 -7.93 6.05
C GLY A 68 3.85 -6.60 6.76
N LYS A 69 4.28 -5.46 6.22
CA LYS A 69 3.91 -4.13 6.72
C LYS A 69 2.59 -3.69 6.10
N ASN A 70 1.83 -2.85 6.80
CA ASN A 70 0.59 -2.25 6.29
C ASN A 70 0.89 -1.16 5.25
N VAL A 71 1.47 -1.57 4.11
CA VAL A 71 1.91 -0.72 3.00
C VAL A 71 1.45 -1.37 1.70
N SER A 72 0.60 -0.70 0.94
CA SER A 72 0.20 -1.20 -0.39
C SER A 72 1.31 -0.94 -1.40
N VAL A 73 1.61 -1.95 -2.22
CA VAL A 73 2.52 -1.81 -3.35
C VAL A 73 1.74 -2.07 -4.62
N LEU A 74 1.48 -1.04 -5.40
CA LEU A 74 0.76 -1.13 -6.66
C LEU A 74 1.74 -1.18 -7.83
N ILE A 75 1.58 -2.14 -8.74
CA ILE A 75 2.47 -2.26 -9.91
C ILE A 75 1.64 -2.36 -11.18
N ALA A 76 1.97 -1.52 -12.15
CA ALA A 76 1.45 -1.57 -13.51
C ALA A 76 2.61 -1.79 -14.49
N THR A 77 2.75 -3.01 -15.02
CA THR A 77 3.69 -3.32 -16.11
C THR A 77 3.10 -2.87 -17.45
N SER A 78 3.93 -2.71 -18.48
CA SER A 78 3.44 -2.35 -19.82
C SER A 78 2.45 -3.40 -20.37
N ALA A 79 2.67 -4.68 -20.07
CA ALA A 79 1.75 -5.76 -20.46
C ALA A 79 0.40 -5.64 -19.73
N MET A 80 0.42 -5.28 -18.45
CA MET A 80 -0.79 -5.03 -17.70
C MET A 80 -1.57 -3.85 -18.25
N LYS A 81 -0.90 -2.69 -18.48
CA LYS A 81 -1.59 -1.49 -18.98
C LYS A 81 -2.34 -1.77 -20.28
N ASN A 82 -1.72 -2.49 -21.20
CA ASN A 82 -2.36 -2.90 -22.44
C ASN A 82 -3.53 -3.87 -22.22
N ALA A 83 -3.43 -4.78 -21.25
CA ALA A 83 -4.52 -5.71 -20.93
C ALA A 83 -5.67 -5.04 -20.17
N SER A 84 -5.40 -4.07 -19.31
CA SER A 84 -6.41 -3.27 -18.58
C SER A 84 -7.27 -2.45 -19.53
N VAL A 85 -6.66 -1.90 -20.58
CA VAL A 85 -7.33 -1.24 -21.72
C VAL A 85 -8.35 -2.15 -22.40
N GLU A 86 -8.15 -3.46 -22.33
CA GLU A 86 -9.07 -4.46 -22.88
C GLU A 86 -9.98 -5.13 -21.83
N ASN A 87 -9.85 -4.75 -20.55
CA ASN A 87 -10.46 -5.44 -19.40
C ASN A 87 -10.09 -6.94 -19.32
N LYS A 88 -8.82 -7.27 -19.54
CA LYS A 88 -8.29 -8.65 -19.65
C LYS A 88 -7.06 -8.93 -18.79
N VAL A 89 -6.88 -8.24 -17.66
CA VAL A 89 -5.72 -8.51 -16.78
C VAL A 89 -5.77 -9.95 -16.26
N SER A 90 -6.96 -10.46 -15.92
CA SER A 90 -7.10 -11.86 -15.48
C SER A 90 -6.77 -12.90 -16.56
N ASP A 91 -6.85 -12.53 -17.84
CA ASP A 91 -6.49 -13.40 -18.97
C ASP A 91 -4.99 -13.36 -19.29
N GLY A 92 -4.22 -12.59 -18.52
CA GLY A 92 -2.78 -12.45 -18.68
C GLY A 92 -2.02 -13.77 -18.57
N ALA A 93 -0.92 -13.86 -19.32
CA ALA A 93 -0.02 -15.01 -19.23
C ALA A 93 0.44 -15.23 -17.77
N GLY A 94 0.14 -16.43 -17.25
CA GLY A 94 0.49 -16.85 -15.90
C GLY A 94 -0.45 -16.43 -14.78
N VAL A 95 -1.41 -15.54 -15.04
CA VAL A 95 -2.31 -14.97 -14.01
C VAL A 95 -3.24 -16.04 -13.46
N GLY A 96 -4.03 -16.69 -14.29
CA GLY A 96 -4.99 -17.71 -13.83
C GLY A 96 -4.35 -18.86 -13.04
N GLN A 97 -3.09 -19.21 -13.34
CA GLN A 97 -2.35 -20.23 -12.59
C GLN A 97 -1.87 -19.70 -11.24
N ALA A 98 -1.27 -18.51 -11.22
CA ALA A 98 -0.74 -17.90 -10.01
C ALA A 98 -1.84 -17.57 -8.99
N TYR A 99 -3.02 -17.15 -9.47
CA TYR A 99 -4.15 -16.72 -8.64
C TYR A 99 -5.28 -17.77 -8.56
N SER A 100 -4.99 -19.04 -8.86
CA SER A 100 -5.99 -20.13 -8.86
C SER A 100 -6.74 -20.30 -7.53
N THR A 101 -6.11 -19.95 -6.40
CA THR A 101 -6.71 -20.00 -5.06
C THR A 101 -7.52 -18.75 -4.71
N LYS A 102 -7.58 -17.78 -5.61
CA LYS A 102 -8.21 -16.46 -5.46
C LYS A 102 -9.11 -16.13 -6.65
N GLY A 103 -9.83 -17.14 -7.13
CA GLY A 103 -10.77 -17.02 -8.25
C GLY A 103 -10.11 -16.78 -9.61
N SER A 104 -8.80 -17.06 -9.74
CA SER A 104 -8.01 -16.80 -10.96
C SER A 104 -7.98 -15.33 -11.37
N LYS A 105 -8.15 -14.43 -10.39
CA LYS A 105 -8.18 -12.97 -10.57
C LYS A 105 -7.05 -12.32 -9.81
N VAL A 106 -6.56 -11.22 -10.33
CA VAL A 106 -5.65 -10.35 -9.59
C VAL A 106 -6.43 -9.42 -8.65
N PRO A 107 -5.84 -8.96 -7.54
CA PRO A 107 -6.43 -7.92 -6.71
C PRO A 107 -6.14 -6.57 -7.36
N GLY A 108 -7.01 -6.13 -8.27
CA GLY A 108 -6.72 -4.99 -9.11
C GLY A 108 -7.35 -3.69 -8.62
N VAL A 109 -6.61 -2.61 -8.85
CA VAL A 109 -6.91 -1.25 -8.40
C VAL A 109 -6.88 -0.32 -9.59
N TYR A 110 -7.99 0.38 -9.84
CA TYR A 110 -8.06 1.39 -10.88
C TYR A 110 -7.59 2.75 -10.40
N ALA A 111 -6.85 3.47 -11.24
CA ALA A 111 -6.59 4.88 -11.05
C ALA A 111 -7.56 5.75 -11.85
N LEU A 112 -8.20 6.69 -11.16
CA LEU A 112 -9.11 7.71 -11.68
C LEU A 112 -8.38 9.04 -11.84
N SER A 113 -8.83 9.87 -12.78
CA SER A 113 -8.22 11.19 -13.01
C SER A 113 -8.48 12.19 -11.89
N SER A 114 -9.53 12.00 -11.10
CA SER A 114 -9.85 12.79 -9.91
C SER A 114 -10.83 12.03 -9.00
N LYS A 115 -11.07 12.54 -7.78
CA LYS A 115 -11.88 11.90 -6.74
C LYS A 115 -13.28 11.45 -7.21
N ASP A 116 -13.93 12.32 -7.98
CA ASP A 116 -15.31 12.13 -8.43
C ASP A 116 -15.40 11.79 -9.92
N SER A 117 -14.26 11.49 -10.55
CA SER A 117 -14.20 11.16 -11.97
C SER A 117 -14.55 9.69 -12.20
N THR A 118 -15.33 9.44 -13.25
CA THR A 118 -15.49 8.10 -13.84
C THR A 118 -14.43 7.82 -14.90
N SER A 119 -13.68 8.84 -15.33
CA SER A 119 -12.58 8.73 -16.27
C SER A 119 -11.29 8.29 -15.59
N GLY A 120 -10.55 7.44 -16.27
CA GLY A 120 -9.27 6.93 -15.82
C GLY A 120 -8.18 7.98 -15.76
N TYR A 121 -7.21 7.74 -14.89
CA TYR A 121 -5.91 8.40 -14.95
C TYR A 121 -5.16 7.91 -16.20
N SER A 122 -4.87 8.83 -17.11
CA SER A 122 -4.00 8.60 -18.27
C SER A 122 -2.56 8.91 -17.90
N MET A 123 -1.67 7.93 -17.99
CA MET A 123 -0.25 8.20 -17.79
C MET A 123 0.40 8.84 -19.01
N SER A 124 1.17 9.91 -18.77
CA SER A 124 1.87 10.77 -19.75
C SER A 124 2.94 10.09 -20.63
N THR A 125 3.02 8.75 -20.73
CA THR A 125 4.03 8.08 -21.57
C THR A 125 3.51 6.93 -22.45
N SER A 126 2.21 6.67 -22.43
CA SER A 126 1.60 5.95 -23.54
C SER A 126 1.49 6.96 -24.68
N GLY A 127 2.38 6.90 -25.68
CA GLY A 127 2.19 7.58 -26.97
C GLY A 127 0.98 7.05 -27.76
N ASP A 128 0.02 6.49 -27.05
CA ASP A 128 -1.22 5.92 -27.52
C ASP A 128 -2.31 6.91 -27.13
N THR A 129 -2.66 7.78 -28.08
CA THR A 129 -3.74 8.76 -27.97
C THR A 129 -5.12 8.11 -28.13
N ASP A 130 -5.18 6.77 -28.29
CA ASP A 130 -6.40 6.01 -28.55
C ASP A 130 -6.92 5.28 -27.29
N LEU A 131 -6.50 5.76 -26.13
CA LEU A 131 -7.16 5.44 -24.87
C LEU A 131 -8.48 6.22 -24.82
N ASP A 132 -9.54 5.62 -25.38
CA ASP A 132 -10.94 5.97 -25.07
C ASP A 132 -11.02 6.32 -23.57
N GLY A 133 -11.59 7.47 -23.22
CA GLY A 133 -11.65 8.03 -21.85
C GLY A 133 -12.31 7.13 -20.79
N SER A 134 -12.71 5.93 -21.21
CA SER A 134 -13.19 4.76 -20.45
C SER A 134 -12.07 3.78 -20.05
N LYS A 135 -10.81 3.98 -20.44
CA LYS A 135 -9.71 3.02 -20.28
C LYS A 135 -8.70 3.44 -19.22
N ASN A 136 -8.87 2.88 -18.04
CA ASN A 136 -8.16 3.26 -16.82
C ASN A 136 -6.81 2.55 -16.70
N THR A 137 -5.78 3.26 -16.23
CA THR A 137 -4.58 2.60 -15.71
C THR A 137 -5.01 1.74 -14.51
N ALA A 138 -4.80 0.43 -14.60
CA ALA A 138 -5.02 -0.49 -13.49
C ALA A 138 -3.67 -0.98 -12.96
N PHE A 139 -3.66 -1.31 -11.67
CA PHE A 139 -2.51 -1.84 -10.95
C PHE A 139 -2.87 -3.17 -10.31
N ILE A 140 -1.90 -4.08 -10.21
CA ILE A 140 -2.02 -5.22 -9.30
C ILE A 140 -1.56 -4.75 -7.93
N ASN A 141 -2.37 -5.03 -6.91
CA ASN A 141 -2.03 -4.74 -5.54
C ASN A 141 -1.23 -5.89 -4.93
N TYR A 142 0.01 -5.61 -4.53
CA TYR A 142 0.87 -6.49 -3.74
C TYR A 142 0.97 -6.00 -2.30
N ASN A 143 1.39 -6.91 -1.42
CA ASN A 143 1.47 -6.69 0.02
C ASN A 143 0.08 -6.27 0.56
N ALA A 144 -0.03 -5.22 1.39
CA ALA A 144 -1.32 -4.84 1.99
C ALA A 144 -2.36 -4.47 0.93
N LEU A 145 -3.50 -5.16 0.95
CA LEU A 145 -4.56 -5.00 -0.03
C LEU A 145 -5.41 -3.77 0.27
N LEU A 146 -5.60 -2.90 -0.72
CA LEU A 146 -6.54 -1.78 -0.64
C LEU A 146 -7.98 -2.28 -0.68
N MET A 147 -8.85 -1.60 0.05
CA MET A 147 -10.25 -1.97 0.13
C MET A 147 -10.94 -1.96 -1.24
N GLY A 148 -11.71 -3.03 -1.49
CA GLY A 148 -12.39 -3.30 -2.76
C GLY A 148 -11.73 -4.41 -3.58
N THR A 149 -10.46 -4.76 -3.33
CA THR A 149 -9.76 -5.78 -4.14
C THR A 149 -10.12 -7.22 -3.78
N VAL A 150 -10.98 -7.43 -2.79
CA VAL A 150 -11.41 -8.77 -2.34
C VAL A 150 -12.94 -8.85 -2.26
N ALA A 151 -13.53 -9.91 -2.80
CA ALA A 151 -14.95 -10.14 -2.78
C ALA A 151 -15.45 -10.32 -1.33
N GLY A 152 -16.54 -9.64 -0.97
CA GLY A 152 -17.01 -9.59 0.42
C GLY A 152 -16.05 -8.87 1.38
N GLY A 153 -15.05 -8.16 0.84
CA GLY A 153 -14.30 -7.10 1.52
C GLY A 153 -15.07 -5.79 1.59
N GLY A 154 -14.47 -4.76 2.19
CA GLY A 154 -15.12 -3.47 2.43
C GLY A 154 -15.33 -3.12 3.91
N GLU A 155 -15.87 -1.93 4.18
CA GLU A 155 -16.24 -1.51 5.54
C GLU A 155 -17.31 -2.46 6.12
N GLY A 156 -16.91 -3.28 7.10
CA GLY A 156 -17.77 -4.30 7.71
C GLY A 156 -17.79 -5.65 6.97
N GLY A 157 -17.01 -5.80 5.89
CA GLY A 157 -16.81 -7.07 5.19
C GLY A 157 -15.87 -8.02 5.93
N THR A 158 -15.80 -9.27 5.47
CA THR A 158 -14.89 -10.29 6.05
C THR A 158 -13.61 -10.47 5.24
N GLY A 159 -13.53 -9.93 4.02
CA GLY A 159 -12.34 -10.04 3.17
C GLY A 159 -11.91 -11.47 2.83
N LYS A 160 -12.78 -12.47 3.04
CA LYS A 160 -12.45 -13.90 2.84
C LYS A 160 -12.65 -14.39 1.41
N GLY A 161 -13.11 -13.54 0.50
CA GLY A 161 -13.44 -13.94 -0.86
C GLY A 161 -12.25 -14.01 -1.82
N ASP A 162 -12.59 -14.27 -3.08
CA ASP A 162 -11.69 -14.21 -4.21
C ASP A 162 -11.24 -12.78 -4.48
N TYR A 163 -10.16 -12.63 -5.26
CA TYR A 163 -9.75 -11.31 -5.69
C TYR A 163 -10.69 -10.72 -6.72
N VAL A 164 -10.74 -9.38 -6.74
CA VAL A 164 -11.52 -8.59 -7.67
C VAL A 164 -10.55 -7.76 -8.49
N GLU A 165 -10.46 -8.06 -9.78
CA GLU A 165 -9.57 -7.40 -10.74
C GLU A 165 -9.81 -5.89 -10.85
N ASN A 166 -11.02 -5.46 -10.50
CA ASN A 166 -11.54 -4.14 -10.82
C ASN A 166 -12.30 -3.54 -9.63
N GLY A 167 -11.89 -3.92 -8.41
CA GLY A 167 -12.67 -3.66 -7.21
C GLY A 167 -12.14 -2.50 -6.36
N GLY A 168 -10.82 -2.29 -6.33
CA GLY A 168 -10.21 -1.15 -5.66
C GLY A 168 -10.15 0.09 -6.57
N SER A 169 -10.14 1.28 -5.97
CA SER A 169 -9.92 2.52 -6.71
C SER A 169 -9.04 3.52 -5.94
N ILE A 170 -8.22 4.24 -6.70
CA ILE A 170 -7.45 5.40 -6.27
C ILE A 170 -7.68 6.53 -7.27
N TYR A 171 -7.37 7.76 -6.91
CA TYR A 171 -7.44 8.90 -7.82
C TYR A 171 -6.16 9.73 -7.77
N PHE A 172 -5.75 10.31 -8.89
CA PHE A 172 -4.59 11.16 -8.91
C PHE A 172 -4.94 12.57 -8.42
N ASP A 173 -4.16 13.08 -7.47
CA ASP A 173 -4.30 14.44 -6.95
C ASP A 173 -2.94 14.93 -6.43
N ASN A 174 -2.58 16.18 -6.76
CA ASN A 174 -1.39 16.85 -6.23
C ASN A 174 -0.11 15.99 -6.27
N ASN A 175 0.19 15.38 -7.42
CA ASN A 175 1.35 14.51 -7.67
C ASN A 175 1.43 13.24 -6.82
N CYS A 176 0.31 12.80 -6.26
CA CYS A 176 0.21 11.50 -5.60
C CYS A 176 -1.11 10.81 -5.98
N PHE A 177 -1.19 9.52 -5.67
CA PHE A 177 -2.47 8.83 -5.66
C PHE A 177 -3.12 8.98 -4.29
N ARG A 178 -4.45 9.12 -4.29
CA ARG A 178 -5.27 9.15 -3.09
C ARG A 178 -6.24 7.99 -3.07
N THR A 179 -6.47 7.45 -1.89
CA THR A 179 -7.56 6.52 -1.59
C THR A 179 -8.51 7.15 -0.58
N THR A 180 -9.80 6.98 -0.79
CA THR A 180 -10.83 7.36 0.20
C THR A 180 -11.11 6.24 1.19
N LYS A 181 -10.51 5.06 0.98
CA LYS A 181 -10.75 3.83 1.75
C LYS A 181 -9.45 3.32 2.37
N GLY A 182 -9.59 2.52 3.43
CA GLY A 182 -8.48 1.85 4.10
C GLY A 182 -8.01 0.57 3.38
N PHE A 183 -7.41 -0.32 4.16
CA PHE A 183 -7.03 -1.65 3.70
C PHE A 183 -8.20 -2.64 3.82
N GLU A 184 -8.12 -3.72 3.05
CA GLU A 184 -8.94 -4.91 3.31
C GLU A 184 -8.55 -5.55 4.63
N THR A 185 -9.58 -5.99 5.37
CA THR A 185 -9.38 -6.67 6.65
C THR A 185 -10.25 -7.91 6.77
N ASP A 186 -9.71 -8.93 7.45
CA ASP A 186 -10.49 -10.04 7.99
C ASP A 186 -10.34 -10.01 9.51
N SER A 187 -11.44 -9.83 10.22
CA SER A 187 -11.45 -9.86 11.69
C SER A 187 -10.44 -8.88 12.32
N GLY A 188 -10.32 -7.69 11.71
CA GLY A 188 -9.40 -6.62 12.14
C GLY A 188 -7.94 -6.79 11.72
N LYS A 189 -7.59 -7.86 10.99
CA LYS A 189 -6.24 -8.07 10.45
C LYS A 189 -6.20 -7.68 8.98
N VAL A 190 -5.19 -6.89 8.59
CA VAL A 190 -4.96 -6.50 7.20
C VAL A 190 -4.69 -7.74 6.35
N LEU A 191 -5.27 -7.77 5.15
CA LEU A 191 -5.08 -8.83 4.17
C LEU A 191 -3.95 -8.49 3.19
N PHE A 192 -3.28 -9.52 2.71
CA PHE A 192 -2.07 -9.39 1.91
C PHE A 192 -2.15 -10.19 0.60
N ASN A 193 -1.56 -9.65 -0.47
CA ASN A 193 -1.22 -10.41 -1.67
C ASN A 193 0.30 -10.56 -1.78
N ASN A 194 0.77 -11.78 -1.52
CA ASN A 194 2.18 -12.15 -1.61
C ASN A 194 2.47 -13.08 -2.80
N ILE A 195 1.56 -13.14 -3.79
CA ILE A 195 1.72 -13.96 -4.99
C ILE A 195 2.66 -13.22 -5.95
N THR A 196 3.96 -13.32 -5.71
CA THR A 196 5.01 -12.57 -6.42
C THR A 196 5.78 -13.41 -7.43
N GLY A 197 5.46 -14.71 -7.54
CA GLY A 197 6.23 -15.67 -8.33
C GLY A 197 6.31 -15.38 -9.83
N ASN A 198 5.39 -14.58 -10.38
CA ASN A 198 5.41 -14.18 -11.78
C ASN A 198 6.28 -12.94 -12.06
N LEU A 199 6.62 -12.14 -11.03
CA LEU A 199 7.41 -10.91 -11.18
C LEU A 199 8.81 -11.18 -11.76
N SER A 200 9.36 -12.39 -11.54
CA SER A 200 10.70 -12.80 -12.02
C SER A 200 10.67 -13.69 -13.26
N LYS A 201 9.49 -14.07 -13.77
CA LYS A 201 9.34 -15.01 -14.88
C LYS A 201 9.08 -14.27 -16.19
N SER A 202 10.07 -14.23 -17.06
CA SER A 202 9.91 -13.65 -18.40
C SER A 202 8.75 -14.30 -19.16
N GLY A 203 7.95 -13.48 -19.84
CA GLY A 203 6.75 -13.91 -20.57
C GLY A 203 5.47 -13.96 -19.74
N MET A 204 5.54 -13.72 -18.43
CA MET A 204 4.34 -13.52 -17.60
C MET A 204 3.90 -12.06 -17.64
N MET A 205 2.61 -11.80 -17.47
CA MET A 205 2.06 -10.43 -17.46
C MET A 205 2.69 -9.55 -16.37
N GLU A 206 2.89 -10.14 -15.19
CA GLU A 206 3.44 -9.46 -14.01
C GLU A 206 4.95 -9.27 -14.08
N TYR A 207 5.62 -9.76 -15.13
CA TYR A 207 7.07 -9.75 -15.20
C TYR A 207 7.67 -8.34 -15.09
N VAL A 208 8.59 -8.16 -14.15
CA VAL A 208 9.36 -6.94 -13.95
C VAL A 208 10.81 -7.20 -14.36
N SER A 209 11.20 -6.69 -15.53
CA SER A 209 12.61 -6.71 -15.94
C SER A 209 13.46 -5.83 -15.02
N THR A 210 14.64 -6.30 -14.63
CA THR A 210 15.59 -5.52 -13.80
C THR A 210 15.96 -4.17 -14.43
N SER A 211 16.01 -4.12 -15.76
CA SER A 211 16.34 -2.92 -16.54
C SER A 211 15.14 -2.00 -16.83
N ALA A 212 13.91 -2.45 -16.56
CA ALA A 212 12.72 -1.64 -16.79
C ALA A 212 12.73 -0.41 -15.86
N ARG A 213 12.12 0.68 -16.33
CA ARG A 213 12.00 1.94 -15.59
C ARG A 213 10.55 2.13 -15.17
N PHE A 214 10.34 2.58 -13.94
CA PHE A 214 9.03 2.85 -13.39
C PHE A 214 8.98 4.26 -12.83
N GLN A 215 7.93 5.00 -13.16
CA GLN A 215 7.59 6.19 -12.40
C GLN A 215 6.93 5.74 -11.10
N SER A 216 7.39 6.27 -9.97
CA SER A 216 6.79 6.00 -8.68
C SER A 216 6.02 7.22 -8.15
N PHE A 217 4.89 6.93 -7.49
CA PHE A 217 4.04 7.90 -6.80
C PHE A 217 3.65 7.33 -5.44
N LEU A 218 3.55 8.20 -4.42
CA LEU A 218 2.99 7.78 -3.15
C LEU A 218 1.48 7.58 -3.26
N ILE A 219 0.96 6.65 -2.46
CA ILE A 219 -0.47 6.48 -2.22
C ILE A 219 -0.74 7.04 -0.83
N LYS A 220 -1.69 7.97 -0.72
CA LYS A 220 -2.08 8.59 0.54
C LYS A 220 -3.57 8.45 0.78
N ASP A 221 -4.00 8.48 2.02
CA ASP A 221 -5.43 8.63 2.31
C ASP A 221 -5.87 10.11 2.21
N ASP A 222 -7.14 10.38 2.48
CA ASP A 222 -7.68 11.75 2.53
C ASP A 222 -7.08 12.59 3.68
N SER A 223 -6.48 11.97 4.71
CA SER A 223 -5.77 12.66 5.80
C SER A 223 -4.33 13.04 5.46
N GLY A 224 -3.78 12.50 4.36
CA GLY A 224 -2.39 12.65 3.95
C GLY A 224 -1.45 11.59 4.51
N THR A 225 -1.97 10.60 5.24
CA THR A 225 -1.21 9.45 5.74
C THR A 225 -0.75 8.60 4.56
N ILE A 226 0.52 8.20 4.54
CA ILE A 226 1.07 7.35 3.48
C ILE A 226 0.55 5.93 3.65
N MET A 227 -0.14 5.44 2.63
CA MET A 227 -0.74 4.11 2.56
C MET A 227 0.10 3.14 1.72
N GLY A 228 0.98 3.65 0.87
CA GLY A 228 1.68 2.82 -0.10
C GLY A 228 2.47 3.57 -1.16
N VAL A 229 2.91 2.81 -2.16
CA VAL A 229 3.60 3.30 -3.36
C VAL A 229 3.01 2.63 -4.59
N ALA A 230 2.81 3.42 -5.64
CA ALA A 230 2.42 2.94 -6.96
C ALA A 230 3.60 3.08 -7.92
N PHE A 231 3.90 2.00 -8.64
CA PHE A 231 4.92 1.90 -9.65
C PHE A 231 4.26 1.67 -10.99
N GLU A 232 4.48 2.58 -11.92
CA GLU A 232 3.98 2.43 -13.27
C GLU A 232 5.14 2.40 -14.26
N GLN A 233 5.18 1.34 -15.07
CA GLN A 233 6.24 1.15 -16.04
C GLN A 233 6.20 2.24 -17.10
N ILE A 234 7.34 2.89 -17.31
CA ILE A 234 7.52 3.85 -18.39
C ILE A 234 8.00 3.07 -19.61
N ASN A 235 7.28 3.20 -20.72
CA ASN A 235 7.77 2.69 -21.99
C ASN A 235 9.02 3.48 -22.37
N SER A 236 10.17 2.80 -22.40
CA SER A 236 11.34 3.34 -23.08
C SER A 236 11.01 3.30 -24.56
N GLY A 237 10.65 4.46 -25.13
CA GLY A 237 10.16 4.57 -26.49
C GLY A 237 11.00 3.80 -27.49
N LYS A 238 10.32 3.18 -28.46
CA LYS A 238 10.84 3.13 -29.82
C LYS A 238 10.62 4.50 -30.45
#